data_AF-A0A6B3H6A0-F1
#
_entry.id   AF-A0A6B3H6A0-F1
#
_cell.length_a   1.000
_cell.length_b   1.000
_cell.length_c   1.000
_cell.angle_alpha   90.00
_cell.angle_beta   90.00
_cell.angle_gamma   90.00
#
_symmetry.space_group_name_H-M   'P 1'
#
loop_
_entity.id
_entity.type
_entity.pdbx_description
1 polymer ?
#
loop_
_entity_poly.entity_id
_entity_poly.type
_entity_poly.pdbx_seq_one_letter_code
_entity_poly.pdbx_strand_id
1 'polypeptide(L)'
;LFRPGPVAADMVRPFIEARHGRAPVRYPHPDLEEPLSGTYGVVVFHEQIIEMVAIMTGCGRGEADRVRRGLSHPESQGLIKVWFAR
;
A
#
# COMPACT_ATOMS: atom_id res chain seq x y z
N LEU A 1 -11.11 -9.04 -1.27
CA LEU A 1 -11.44 -7.77 -1.96
C LEU A 1 -12.85 -7.27 -1.66
N PHE A 2 -13.87 -8.13 -1.52
CA PHE A 2 -15.18 -7.74 -1.00
C PHE A 2 -15.20 -7.75 0.54
N ARG A 3 -14.65 -6.69 1.13
CA ARG A 3 -14.90 -6.30 2.52
C ARG A 3 -15.44 -4.86 2.49
N PRO A 4 -16.29 -4.44 3.44
CA PRO A 4 -16.92 -3.11 3.38
C PRO A 4 -15.93 -1.94 3.30
N GLY A 5 -14.70 -2.08 3.83
CA GLY A 5 -13.64 -1.06 3.72
C GLY A 5 -13.08 -0.85 2.30
N PRO A 6 -12.47 -1.87 1.66
CA PRO A 6 -11.87 -1.75 0.33
C PRO A 6 -12.82 -1.29 -0.80
N VAL A 7 -14.13 -1.50 -0.64
CA VAL A 7 -15.14 -1.04 -1.60
C VAL A 7 -15.36 0.47 -1.52
N ALA A 8 -15.18 1.08 -0.35
CA ALA A 8 -15.26 2.53 -0.17
C ALA A 8 -14.00 3.27 -0.66
N ALA A 9 -12.87 2.58 -0.81
CA ALA A 9 -11.58 3.16 -1.17
C ALA A 9 -11.26 3.15 -2.68
N ASP A 10 -12.22 2.79 -3.54
CA ASP A 10 -12.07 2.70 -5.01
C ASP A 10 -10.85 1.87 -5.48
N MET A 11 -10.29 0.98 -4.64
CA MET A 11 -9.11 0.20 -5.00
C MET A 11 -9.43 -1.03 -5.87
N VAL A 12 -10.70 -1.42 -5.93
CA VAL A 12 -11.17 -2.58 -6.72
C VAL A 12 -11.13 -2.27 -8.22
N ARG A 13 -11.55 -1.07 -8.62
CA ARG A 13 -11.62 -0.68 -10.03
C ARG A 13 -10.23 -0.62 -10.69
N PRO A 14 -9.23 0.10 -10.16
CA PRO A 14 -7.86 0.12 -10.71
C PRO A 14 -7.27 -1.28 -10.86
N PHE A 15 -7.47 -2.16 -9.86
CA PHE A 15 -6.97 -3.53 -9.92
C PHE A 15 -7.62 -4.33 -11.06
N ILE A 16 -8.95 -4.25 -11.21
CA ILE A 16 -9.67 -4.94 -12.28
C ILE A 16 -9.27 -4.40 -13.66
N GLU A 17 -9.23 -3.07 -13.82
CA GLU A 17 -8.87 -2.45 -15.09
C GLU A 17 -7.44 -2.80 -15.51
N ALA A 18 -6.47 -2.76 -14.58
CA ALA A 18 -5.09 -3.15 -14.86
C ALA A 18 -4.96 -4.65 -15.18
N ARG A 19 -5.64 -5.52 -14.42
CA ARG A 19 -5.64 -6.98 -14.65
C ARG A 19 -6.18 -7.36 -16.03
N HIS A 20 -7.16 -6.63 -16.55
CA HIS A 20 -7.74 -6.87 -17.86
C HIS A 20 -7.07 -6.07 -18.99
N GLY A 21 -5.96 -5.38 -18.71
CA GLY A 21 -5.25 -4.58 -19.71
C GLY A 21 -6.01 -3.34 -20.20
N ARG A 22 -7.05 -2.92 -19.46
CA ARG A 22 -7.85 -1.72 -19.79
C ARG A 22 -7.26 -0.43 -19.22
N ALA A 23 -6.33 -0.54 -18.28
CA ALA A 23 -5.53 0.56 -17.77
C ALA A 23 -4.04 0.17 -17.74
N PRO A 24 -3.10 1.11 -17.97
CA PRO A 24 -1.68 0.83 -17.85
C PRO A 24 -1.30 0.55 -16.40
N VAL A 25 -0.47 -0.48 -16.18
CA VAL A 25 0.14 -0.76 -14.88
C VAL A 25 1.08 0.39 -14.51
N ARG A 26 0.94 0.92 -13.30
CA ARG A 26 1.79 1.98 -12.78
C ARG A 26 2.21 1.66 -11.36
N TYR A 27 3.50 1.84 -11.08
CA TYR A 27 4.06 1.69 -9.75
C TYR A 27 4.35 3.07 -9.15
N PRO A 28 4.07 3.30 -7.85
CA PRO A 28 4.35 4.59 -7.21
C PRO A 28 5.85 4.93 -7.14
N HIS A 29 6.71 3.92 -7.15
CA HIS A 29 8.17 4.03 -7.12
C HIS A 29 8.78 2.77 -7.76
N PRO A 30 9.95 2.85 -8.43
CA PRO A 30 10.61 1.68 -9.04
C PRO A 30 10.84 0.53 -8.06
N ASP A 31 11.31 0.82 -6.84
CA ASP A 31 11.56 -0.20 -5.81
C ASP A 31 10.29 -0.93 -5.32
N LEU A 32 9.11 -0.41 -5.69
CA LEU A 32 7.82 -1.01 -5.33
C LEU A 32 7.23 -1.86 -6.46
N GLU A 33 7.94 -2.02 -7.58
CA GLU A 33 7.50 -2.90 -8.66
C GLU A 33 7.40 -4.35 -8.21
N GLU A 34 8.45 -4.89 -7.58
CA GLU A 34 8.45 -6.27 -7.08
C GLU A 34 7.30 -6.56 -6.10
N PRO A 35 7.12 -5.81 -4.98
CA PRO A 35 6.06 -6.10 -4.00
C PRO A 35 4.63 -5.85 -4.52
N LEU A 36 4.47 -5.06 -5.59
CA LEU A 36 3.16 -4.73 -6.17
C LEU A 36 2.89 -5.42 -7.52
N SER A 37 3.84 -6.18 -8.05
CA SER A 37 3.72 -6.86 -9.35
C SER A 37 2.51 -7.78 -9.42
N GLY A 38 2.31 -8.60 -8.38
CA GLY A 38 1.17 -9.53 -8.27
C GLY A 38 -0.20 -8.85 -8.17
N THR A 39 -0.23 -7.54 -7.94
CA THR A 39 -1.45 -6.73 -7.86
C THR A 39 -1.47 -5.56 -8.85
N TYR A 40 -0.63 -5.63 -9.90
CA TYR A 40 -0.61 -4.64 -10.97
C TYR A 40 -0.42 -3.19 -10.46
N GLY A 41 0.42 -3.00 -9.44
CA GLY A 41 0.69 -1.68 -8.86
C GLY A 41 -0.34 -1.19 -7.84
N VAL A 42 -1.39 -1.99 -7.56
CA VAL A 42 -2.45 -1.62 -6.60
C VAL A 42 -2.19 -2.26 -5.24
N VAL A 43 -2.29 -1.49 -4.16
CA VAL A 43 -2.14 -2.01 -2.81
C VAL A 43 -3.43 -2.73 -2.38
N VAL A 44 -3.36 -4.04 -2.19
CA VAL A 44 -4.52 -4.88 -1.84
C VAL A 44 -4.33 -5.57 -0.48
N PHE A 45 -3.09 -5.89 -0.12
CA PHE A 45 -2.77 -6.68 1.08
C PHE A 45 -1.98 -5.87 2.11
N HIS A 46 -2.10 -6.29 3.38
CA HIS A 46 -1.37 -5.66 4.48
C HIS A 46 0.14 -5.85 4.33
N GLU A 47 0.55 -7.03 3.87
CA GLU A 47 1.94 -7.40 3.62
C GLU A 47 2.58 -6.42 2.63
N GLN A 48 1.85 -5.96 1.62
CA GLN A 48 2.35 -4.98 0.66
C GLN A 48 2.62 -3.63 1.32
N ILE A 49 1.76 -3.17 2.25
CA ILE A 49 2.03 -1.95 3.03
C ILE A 49 3.28 -2.13 3.88
N ILE A 50 3.47 -3.29 4.49
CA ILE A 50 4.66 -3.61 5.31
C ILE A 50 5.92 -3.57 4.45
N GLU A 51 5.92 -4.22 3.28
CA GLU A 51 7.05 -4.16 2.34
C GLU A 51 7.34 -2.72 1.91
N MET A 52 6.30 -1.98 1.49
CA MET A 52 6.45 -0.59 1.03
C MET A 52 7.09 0.28 2.11
N VAL A 53 6.62 0.21 3.35
CA VAL A 53 7.20 1.01 4.44
C VAL A 53 8.62 0.56 4.74
N ALA A 54 8.90 -0.75 4.78
CA ALA A 54 10.23 -1.27 5.04
C ALA A 54 11.25 -0.86 3.95
N ILE A 55 10.86 -0.92 2.67
CA ILE A 55 11.69 -0.53 1.53
C ILE A 55 11.93 0.98 1.54
N MET A 56 10.86 1.78 1.65
CA MET A 56 10.96 3.24 1.51
C MET A 56 11.65 3.93 2.70
N THR A 57 11.71 3.29 3.88
CA THR A 57 12.27 3.90 5.09
C THR A 57 13.47 3.15 5.68
N GLY A 58 13.74 1.93 5.22
CA GLY A 58 14.79 1.07 5.79
C GLY A 58 14.55 0.60 7.23
N CYS A 59 13.36 0.83 7.80
CA CYS A 59 13.06 0.57 9.22
C CYS A 59 12.92 -0.94 9.57
N GLY A 60 12.90 -1.80 8.55
CA GLY A 60 12.68 -3.24 8.69
C GLY A 60 11.21 -3.61 8.91
N ARG A 61 10.89 -4.89 8.67
CA ARG A 61 9.51 -5.40 8.64
C ARG A 61 8.75 -5.23 9.95
N GLY A 62 9.44 -5.37 11.09
CA GLY A 62 8.82 -5.28 12.41
C GLY A 62 8.31 -3.87 12.73
N GLU A 63 9.10 -2.84 12.41
CA GLU A 63 8.67 -1.44 12.53
C GLU A 63 7.60 -1.10 11.49
N ALA A 64 7.78 -1.56 10.25
CA ALA A 64 6.79 -1.36 9.19
C ALA A 64 5.40 -1.91 9.55
N ASP A 65 5.31 -3.06 10.21
CA ASP A 65 4.03 -3.59 10.69
C ASP A 65 3.46 -2.80 11.90
N ARG A 66 4.31 -2.21 12.75
CA ARG A 66 3.85 -1.24 13.77
C ARG A 66 3.20 -0.03 13.11
N VAL A 67 3.84 0.53 12.09
CA VAL A 67 3.30 1.65 11.29
C VAL A 67 1.98 1.26 10.63
N ARG A 68 1.92 0.10 9.97
CA ARG A 68 0.70 -0.40 9.33
C ARG A 68 -0.48 -0.50 10.31
N ARG A 69 -0.26 -1.02 11.53
CA ARG A 69 -1.32 -1.04 12.56
C ARG A 69 -1.76 0.37 12.98
N GLY A 70 -0.81 1.30 13.06
CA GLY A 70 -1.08 2.70 13.37
C GLY A 70 -1.94 3.40 12.31
N LEU A 71 -1.80 3.05 11.03
CA LEU A 71 -2.62 3.62 9.94
C LEU A 71 -4.13 3.38 10.13
N SER A 72 -4.54 2.35 10.88
CA SER A 72 -5.94 2.09 11.21
C SER A 72 -6.54 3.09 12.22
N HIS A 73 -5.72 3.92 12.87
CA HIS A 73 -6.14 4.88 13.88
C HIS A 73 -5.99 6.32 13.34
N PRO A 74 -7.08 7.09 13.16
CA PRO A 74 -7.02 8.44 12.58
C PRO A 74 -6.04 9.38 13.29
N GLU A 75 -5.98 9.33 14.62
CA GLU A 75 -5.06 10.12 15.46
C GLU A 75 -3.58 9.82 15.19
N SER A 76 -3.26 8.60 14.77
CA SER A 76 -1.89 8.17 14.47
C SER A 76 -1.45 8.56 13.06
N GLN A 77 -2.38 8.75 12.12
CA GLN A 77 -2.06 9.01 10.71
C GLN A 77 -1.25 10.30 10.52
N GLY A 78 -1.55 11.35 11.29
CA GLY A 78 -0.82 12.62 11.23
C GLY A 78 0.65 12.45 11.64
N LEU A 79 0.90 11.74 12.74
CA LEU A 79 2.25 11.45 13.23
C LEU A 79 3.03 10.55 12.26
N ILE A 80 2.38 9.52 11.73
CA ILE A 80 2.98 8.60 10.75
C ILE A 80 3.38 9.36 9.47
N LYS A 81 2.54 10.29 9.00
CA LYS A 81 2.86 11.11 7.82
C LYS A 81 4.12 11.95 8.05
N VAL A 82 4.25 12.59 9.21
CA VAL A 82 5.44 13.37 9.55
C VAL A 82 6.67 12.48 9.68
N TRP A 83 6.53 11.31 10.32
CA TRP A 83 7.61 10.35 10.47
C TRP A 83 8.11 9.82 9.12
N PHE A 84 7.21 9.48 8.20
CA PHE A 84 7.54 8.95 6.88
C PHE A 84 8.23 9.97 5.96
N ALA A 85 7.99 11.26 6.17
CA ALA A 85 8.54 12.34 5.35
C ALA A 85 9.91 12.86 5.81
N ARG A 86 10.48 12.29 6.87
CA ARG A 86 11.82 12.62 7.38
C ARG A 86 12.90 11.85 6.62
#